data_AF-A0A538QBZ3-F1
#
_entry.id   AF-A0A538QBZ3-F1
#
_cell.length_a   1.000
_cell.length_b   1.000
_cell.length_c   1.000
_cell.angle_alpha   90.00
_cell.angle_beta   90.00
_cell.angle_gamma   90.00
#
_symmetry.space_group_name_H-M   'P 1'
#
loop_
_entity.id
_entity.type
_entity.pdbx_description
1 polymer ?
#
loop_
_entity_poly.entity_id
_entity_poly.type
_entity_poly.pdbx_seq_one_letter_code
_entity_poly.pdbx_strand_id
1 'polypeptide(L)' 'MSVSPEVMTELLGLPEPERVDLAQRLLESLREGSAADDLDDEQRERLHRALHRSEADIRAGRVRPAAALIAELRERRTR' A
#
# COMPACT_ATOMS: atom_id res chain seq x y z
N MET A 1 -11.77 -0.33 17.16
CA MET A 1 -11.51 1.12 17.30
C MET A 1 -12.84 1.85 17.33
N SER A 2 -13.09 2.73 18.32
CA SER A 2 -14.31 3.55 18.37
C SER A 2 -14.09 4.87 17.64
N VAL A 3 -15.01 5.26 16.76
CA VAL A 3 -15.00 6.58 16.11
C VAL A 3 -15.28 7.65 17.16
N SER A 4 -14.56 8.77 17.13
CA SER A 4 -14.78 9.86 18.10
C SER A 4 -16.17 10.49 17.88
N PRO A 5 -16.83 10.96 18.97
CA PRO A 5 -18.10 11.66 18.88
C PRO A 5 -18.03 12.95 18.04
N GLU A 6 -16.91 13.66 18.06
CA GLU A 6 -16.72 14.87 17.24
C GLU A 6 -16.74 14.54 15.74
N VAL A 7 -16.03 13.48 15.34
CA VAL A 7 -15.99 13.02 13.94
C VAL A 7 -17.37 12.60 13.46
N MET A 8 -18.17 11.95 14.31
CA MET A 8 -19.55 11.57 13.96
C MET A 8 -20.45 12.80 13.81
N THR A 9 -20.23 13.83 14.63
CA THR A 9 -21.01 15.07 14.57
C THR A 9 -20.71 15.86 13.29
N GLU A 10 -19.44 15.96 12.90
CA GLU A 10 -19.07 16.60 11.63
C GLU A 10 -19.60 15.81 10.42
N LEU A 11 -19.52 14.48 10.45
CA LEU A 11 -20.07 13.61 9.40
C LEU A 11 -21.58 13.82 9.19
N LEU A 12 -22.35 13.90 10.28
CA LEU A 12 -23.80 14.12 10.22
C LEU A 12 -24.17 15.54 9.78
N GLY A 13 -23.24 16.50 9.91
CA GLY A 13 -23.42 17.87 9.44
C GLY A 13 -23.24 18.06 7.92
N LEU A 14 -22.68 17.07 7.21
CA LEU A 14 -22.47 17.15 5.77
C LEU A 14 -23.77 16.96 4.98
N PRO A 15 -23.89 17.61 3.81
CA PRO A 15 -24.94 17.32 2.83
C PRO A 15 -24.99 15.83 2.49
N GLU A 16 -26.20 15.31 2.26
CA GLU A 16 -26.41 13.89 1.91
C GLU A 16 -25.50 13.35 0.81
N PRO A 17 -25.30 14.03 -0.35
CA PRO A 17 -24.42 13.50 -1.39
C PRO A 17 -22.96 13.38 -0.92
N GLU A 18 -22.49 14.32 -0.11
CA GLU A 18 -21.12 14.32 0.42
C GLU A 18 -20.93 13.24 1.49
N ARG A 19 -21.94 13.00 2.33
CA ARG A 19 -21.93 11.89 3.29
C ARG A 19 -21.85 10.53 2.60
N VAL A 20 -22.59 10.36 1.51
CA VAL A 20 -22.63 9.08 0.77
C VAL A 20 -21.29 8.81 0.09
N ASP A 21 -20.70 9.80 -0.58
CA ASP A 21 -19.37 9.68 -1.19
C ASP A 21 -18.30 9.36 -0.13
N LEU A 22 -18.31 10.07 1.00
CA LEU A 22 -17.36 9.83 2.08
C LEU A 22 -17.54 8.43 2.72
N ALA A 23 -18.78 7.99 2.93
CA ALA A 23 -19.06 6.65 3.46
C ALA A 23 -18.57 5.55 2.50
N GLN A 24 -18.73 5.73 1.19
CA GLN A 24 -18.23 4.78 0.19
C GLN A 24 -16.70 4.69 0.21
N ARG A 25 -16.00 5.82 0.24
CA ARG A 25 -14.53 5.86 0.32
C ARG A 25 -13.99 5.28 1.63
N LEU A 26 -14.69 5.49 2.74
CA LEU A 26 -14.32 4.88 4.03
C LEU A 26 -14.50 3.36 3.99
N LEU A 27 -15.61 2.86 3.41
CA LEU A 27 -15.83 1.44 3.24
C LEU A 27 -14.78 0.81 2.29
N GLU A 28 -14.39 1.51 1.24
CA GLU A 28 -13.35 1.08 0.31
C GLU A 28 -11.97 1.05 0.98
N SER A 29 -11.59 2.10 1.71
CA SER A 29 -10.30 2.13 2.43
C SER A 29 -10.20 1.08 3.55
N LEU A 30 -11.32 0.72 4.19
CA LEU A 30 -11.37 -0.40 5.14
C LEU A 30 -11.25 -1.76 4.45
N ARG A 31 -11.74 -1.89 3.22
CA ARG A 31 -11.56 -3.09 2.39
C ARG A 31 -10.14 -3.18 1.84
N GLU A 32 -9.54 -2.08 1.41
CA GLU A 32 -8.15 -2.04 0.93
C GLU A 32 -7.13 -2.16 2.07
N GLY A 33 -7.46 -1.66 3.27
CA GLY A 33 -6.69 -1.89 4.49
C GLY A 33 -6.62 -3.36 4.92
N SER A 34 -7.47 -4.23 4.34
CA SER A 34 -7.39 -5.69 4.45
C SER A 34 -6.28 -6.31 3.59
N ALA A 35 -5.63 -5.57 2.68
CA ALA A 35 -4.55 -6.13 1.87
C ALA A 35 -3.32 -6.53 2.70
N ALA A 36 -3.20 -6.02 3.94
CA ALA A 36 -2.22 -6.51 4.92
C ALA A 36 -2.62 -7.84 5.59
N ASP A 37 -3.92 -8.17 5.59
CA ASP A 37 -4.49 -9.44 6.03
C ASP A 37 -4.59 -10.49 4.91
N ASP A 38 -4.41 -10.07 3.64
CA ASP A 38 -4.41 -10.97 2.48
C ASP A 38 -3.07 -11.72 2.29
N LEU A 39 -2.03 -11.37 3.06
CA LEU A 39 -0.78 -12.12 3.07
C LEU A 39 -0.86 -13.26 4.08
N ASP A 40 -0.83 -14.49 3.57
CA ASP A 40 -0.59 -15.65 4.42
C ASP A 40 0.80 -15.56 5.10
N ASP A 41 1.01 -16.38 6.13
CA ASP A 41 2.25 -16.35 6.90
C ASP A 41 3.49 -16.61 6.03
N GLU A 42 3.36 -17.43 4.99
CA GLU A 42 4.46 -17.72 4.07
C GLU A 42 4.79 -16.51 3.20
N GLN A 43 3.78 -15.84 2.65
CA GLN A 43 3.91 -14.62 1.87
C GLN A 43 4.50 -13.48 2.72
N ARG A 44 4.06 -13.36 3.97
CA ARG A 44 4.60 -12.39 4.92
C ARG A 44 6.08 -12.67 5.21
N GLU A 45 6.43 -13.92 5.49
CA GLU A 45 7.83 -14.33 5.72
C GLU A 45 8.71 -14.13 4.47
N ARG A 46 8.19 -14.41 3.27
CA ARG A 46 8.90 -14.13 2.00
C ARG A 46 9.13 -12.63 1.82
N LEU A 47 8.14 -11.78 2.12
CA LEU A 47 8.27 -10.33 2.05
C LEU A 47 9.33 -9.81 3.04
N HIS A 48 9.28 -10.26 4.29
CA HIS A 48 10.28 -9.90 5.31
C HIS A 48 11.71 -10.27 4.86
N ARG A 49 11.91 -11.49 4.35
CA ARG A 49 13.21 -11.91 3.81
C ARG A 49 13.64 -11.09 2.60
N ALA A 50 12.71 -10.67 1.74
CA ALA A 50 13.02 -9.81 0.60
C ALA A 50 13.49 -8.42 1.06
N LEU A 51 12.78 -7.80 2.01
CA LEU A 51 13.14 -6.50 2.57
C LEU A 51 14.50 -6.54 3.26
N HIS A 52 14.75 -7.56 4.09
CA HIS A 52 16.02 -7.69 4.81
C HIS A 52 17.21 -7.89 3.85
N ARG A 53 17.02 -8.62 2.74
CA ARG A 53 18.04 -8.74 1.68
C ARG A 53 18.26 -7.42 0.97
N SER A 54 17.19 -6.71 0.62
CA SER A 54 17.28 -5.40 -0.02
C SER A 54 18.05 -4.40 0.84
N GLU A 55 17.80 -4.37 2.15
CA GLU A 55 18.54 -3.51 3.08
C GLU A 55 20.03 -3.88 3.13
N ALA A 56 20.35 -5.17 3.18
CA ALA A 56 21.73 -5.65 3.15
C ALA A 56 22.46 -5.29 1.85
N ASP A 57 21.76 -5.34 0.71
CA ASP A 57 22.30 -4.93 -0.58
C ASP A 57 22.57 -3.42 -0.64
N ILE A 58 21.66 -2.60 -0.11
CA ILE A 58 21.85 -1.15 0.01
C ILE A 58 23.08 -0.86 0.87
N ARG A 59 23.17 -1.46 2.06
CA ARG A 59 24.29 -1.26 2.99
C ARG A 59 25.62 -1.70 2.40
N ALA A 60 25.62 -2.76 1.58
CA ALA A 60 26.82 -3.26 0.90
C ALA A 60 27.13 -2.53 -0.43
N GLY A 61 26.35 -1.50 -0.79
CA GLY A 61 26.53 -0.76 -2.05
C GLY A 61 26.16 -1.55 -3.31
N ARG A 62 25.50 -2.70 -3.18
CA ARG A 62 25.02 -3.53 -4.29
C ARG A 62 23.71 -3.00 -4.88
N VAL A 63 23.69 -1.71 -5.21
CA VAL A 63 22.53 -1.03 -5.80
C VAL A 63 22.76 -0.76 -7.28
N ARG A 64 21.67 -0.76 -8.05
CA ARG A 64 21.69 -0.37 -9.47
C ARG A 64 20.81 0.87 -9.67
N PRO A 65 21.21 1.83 -10.51
CA PRO A 65 20.35 2.94 -10.87
C PRO A 65 19.05 2.43 -11.50
N ALA A 66 17.91 2.94 -11.03
CA ALA A 66 16.60 2.54 -11.53
C ALA A 66 16.47 2.73 -13.05
N ALA A 67 17.01 3.83 -13.59
CA ALA A 67 17.01 4.11 -15.02
C ALA A 67 17.71 3.01 -15.84
N ALA A 68 18.83 2.48 -15.35
CA ALA A 68 19.57 1.41 -16.00
C ALA A 68 18.79 0.09 -16.00
N LEU A 69 18.10 -0.22 -14.90
CA LEU A 69 17.22 -1.40 -14.82
C LEU A 69 16.01 -1.28 -15.75
N ILE A 70 15.38 -0.10 -15.80
CA ILE A 70 14.23 0.16 -16.68
C ILE A 70 14.61 0.03 -18.15
N ALA A 71 15.78 0.54 -18.54
CA ALA A 71 16.30 0.39 -19.90
C ALA A 71 16.48 -1.10 -20.26
N GLU A 72 17.11 -1.88 -19.39
CA GLU A 72 17.31 -3.32 -19.58
C GLU A 72 15.99 -4.09 -19.73
N LEU A 73 14.99 -3.77 -18.90
CA LEU A 73 13.67 -4.40 -18.97
C LEU A 73 12.94 -4.06 -20.29
N ARG A 74 13.09 -2.82 -20.78
CA ARG A 74 12.51 -2.40 -22.07
C ARG A 74 13.15 -3.16 -23.23
N GLU A 75 14.47 -3.29 -23.25
CA GLU A 75 15.21 -4.03 -24.27
C GLU A 75 14.81 -5.51 -24.31
N ARG A 76 14.66 -6.14 -23.13
CA ARG A 76 14.22 -7.52 -23.01
C ARG A 76 12.78 -7.74 -23.50
N ARG A 77 11.89 -6.76 -23.34
CA ARG A 77 10.49 -6.85 -23.82
C ARG A 77 10.38 -6.79 -25.34
N THR A 78 11.36 -6.19 -26.00
CA THR A 78 11.39 -6.03 -27.47
C THR A 78 12.10 -7.16 -28.21
N ARG A 79 12.71 -8.11 -27.49
CA ARG A 79 13.22 -9.38 -28.04
C ARG A 79 12.20 -10.49 -27.86
#